data_AF-A0A1H9FL16-F1
#
_entry.id   AF-A0A1H9FL16-F1
#
_cell.length_a   1.000
_cell.length_b   1.000
_cell.length_c   1.000
_cell.angle_alpha   90.00
_cell.angle_beta   90.00
_cell.angle_gamma   90.00
#
_symmetry.space_group_name_H-M   'P 1'
#
loop_
_entity.id
_entity.type
_entity.pdbx_description
1 polymer ?
#
loop_
_entity_poly.entity_id
_entity_poly.type
_entity_poly.pdbx_seq_one_letter_code
_entity_poly.pdbx_strand_id
1 'polypeptide(L)'
;MRFVYNTGLRIISHRYQHHGQSLSTKHDIKKLLPVAKKSRKYSWLKDADSMALQQACLNLDHAFQCFFDPQQKAGYPSFKSKRGK
;
A
#
# COMPACT_ATOMS: atom_id res chain seq x y z
N MET A 1 3.75 4.89 9.24
CA MET A 1 3.02 4.92 7.95
C MET A 1 2.18 3.66 7.68
N ARG A 2 1.39 3.20 8.66
CA ARG A 2 0.54 2.00 8.51
C ARG A 2 -0.69 2.25 7.64
N PHE A 3 -1.23 3.47 7.69
CA PHE A 3 -2.49 3.79 7.02
C PHE A 3 -2.37 3.66 5.51
N VAL A 4 -1.33 4.23 4.91
CA VAL A 4 -1.08 4.13 3.47
C VAL A 4 -0.83 2.69 3.05
N TYR A 5 -0.01 1.95 3.79
CA TYR A 5 0.27 0.54 3.51
C TYR A 5 -1.03 -0.29 3.57
N ASN A 6 -1.81 -0.19 4.65
CA ASN A 6 -3.03 -0.98 4.82
C ASN A 6 -4.12 -0.57 3.82
N THR A 7 -4.25 0.72 3.53
CA THR A 7 -5.22 1.20 2.53
C THR A 7 -4.84 0.70 1.14
N GLY A 8 -3.56 0.77 0.78
CA GLY A 8 -3.07 0.24 -0.48
C GLY A 8 -3.28 -1.27 -0.59
N LEU A 9 -2.93 -2.02 0.45
CA LEU A 9 -3.16 -3.45 0.52
C LEU A 9 -4.64 -3.80 0.35
N ARG A 10 -5.56 -3.06 1.00
CA ARG A 10 -7.00 -3.26 0.87
C ARG A 10 -7.50 -3.03 -0.56
N ILE A 11 -7.05 -1.97 -1.22
CA ILE A 11 -7.45 -1.64 -2.59
C ILE A 11 -6.97 -2.71 -3.57
N ILE A 12 -5.71 -3.14 -3.44
CA ILE A 12 -5.13 -4.16 -4.30
C ILE A 12 -5.79 -5.51 -4.04
N SER A 13 -6.00 -5.89 -2.78
CA SER A 13 -6.73 -7.11 -2.41
C SER A 13 -8.11 -7.14 -3.06
N HIS A 14 -8.85 -6.03 -2.94
CA HIS A 14 -10.18 -5.90 -3.51
C HIS A 14 -10.16 -5.98 -5.04
N ARG A 15 -9.27 -5.23 -5.73
CA ARG A 15 -9.16 -5.35 -7.19
C ARG A 15 -8.74 -6.75 -7.63
N TYR A 16 -7.83 -7.40 -6.90
CA TYR A 16 -7.39 -8.75 -7.22
C TYR A 16 -8.55 -9.75 -7.08
N GLN A 17 -9.34 -9.65 -6.01
CA GLN A 17 -10.52 -10.50 -5.82
C GLN A 17 -11.61 -10.30 -6.89
N HIS A 18 -11.85 -9.05 -7.30
CA HIS A 18 -12.94 -8.74 -8.24
C HIS A 18 -12.55 -8.82 -9.72
N HIS A 19 -11.31 -8.50 -10.07
CA HIS A 19 -10.84 -8.39 -11.45
C HIS A 19 -9.70 -9.35 -11.79
N GLY A 20 -9.12 -10.06 -10.82
CA GLY A 20 -7.97 -10.95 -11.03
C GLY A 20 -6.68 -10.23 -11.44
N GLN A 21 -6.62 -8.90 -11.33
CA GLN A 21 -5.51 -8.09 -11.84
C GLN A 21 -4.49 -7.77 -10.74
N SER A 22 -3.22 -8.05 -11.00
CA SER A 22 -2.08 -7.59 -10.19
C SER A 22 -1.78 -6.13 -10.52
N LEU A 23 -2.25 -5.21 -9.67
CA LEU A 23 -1.91 -3.79 -9.84
C LEU A 23 -0.50 -3.49 -9.40
N SER A 24 0.16 -2.56 -10.09
CA SER A 24 1.40 -1.97 -9.61
C SER A 24 1.10 -0.96 -8.51
N THR A 25 1.43 -1.34 -7.28
CA THR A 25 1.29 -0.49 -6.09
C THR A 25 1.94 0.88 -6.30
N LYS A 26 3.13 0.90 -6.93
CA LYS A 26 3.86 2.12 -7.23
C LYS A 26 3.09 3.10 -8.12
N HIS A 27 2.21 2.62 -8.99
CA HIS A 27 1.46 3.48 -9.91
C HIS A 27 0.09 3.86 -9.34
N ASP A 28 -0.68 2.88 -8.88
CA ASP A 28 -2.05 3.11 -8.39
C ASP A 28 -2.06 3.81 -7.02
N ILE A 29 -1.27 3.33 -6.05
CA ILE A 29 -1.32 3.86 -4.67
C ILE A 29 -0.63 5.24 -4.60
N LYS A 30 0.46 5.47 -5.34
CA LYS A 30 1.09 6.79 -5.39
C LYS A 30 0.16 7.87 -5.97
N LYS A 31 -0.69 7.54 -6.94
CA LYS A 31 -1.69 8.48 -7.49
C LYS A 31 -2.81 8.78 -6.50
N LEU A 32 -3.16 7.83 -5.63
CA LEU A 32 -4.19 8.01 -4.61
C LEU A 32 -3.72 8.84 -3.41
N LEU A 33 -2.41 8.92 -3.16
CA LEU A 33 -1.81 9.70 -2.07
C LEU A 33 -2.14 11.20 -2.13
N PRO A 34 -1.93 11.91 -3.26
CA PRO A 34 -2.33 13.31 -3.40
C PRO A 34 -3.83 13.53 -3.20
N VAL A 35 -4.66 12.60 -3.69
CA VAL A 35 -6.13 12.66 -3.54
C VAL A 35 -6.53 12.49 -2.08
N ALA A 36 -5.91 11.53 -1.38
CA ALA A 36 -6.13 11.33 0.05
C ALA A 36 -5.71 12.56 0.86
N LYS A 37 -4.54 13.15 0.56
CA LYS A 37 -4.07 14.39 1.20
C LYS A 37 -5.01 15.58 0.97
N LYS A 38 -5.73 15.65 -0.15
CA LYS A 38 -6.72 16.71 -0.42
C LYS A 38 -8.04 16.52 0.32
N SER A 39 -8.38 15.30 0.72
CA SER A 39 -9.63 15.00 1.42
C SER A 39 -9.64 15.57 2.84
N ARG A 40 -10.75 16.22 3.22
CA ARG A 40 -10.95 16.75 4.59
C ARG A 40 -10.87 15.64 5.66
N LYS A 41 -11.24 14.40 5.32
CA LYS A 41 -11.19 13.24 6.22
C LYS A 41 -9.76 12.80 6.57
N TYR A 42 -8.81 13.08 5.69
CA TYR A 42 -7.41 12.69 5.87
C TYR A 42 -6.47 13.89 5.85
N SER A 43 -6.94 15.05 6.35
CA SER A 43 -6.14 16.27 6.46
C SER A 43 -4.84 16.04 7.23
N TRP A 44 -4.87 15.19 8.27
CA TRP A 44 -3.70 14.78 9.05
C TRP A 44 -2.60 14.05 8.24
N LEU A 45 -2.90 13.55 7.03
CA LEU A 45 -1.88 13.01 6.12
C LEU A 45 -1.01 14.10 5.49
N LYS A 46 -1.46 15.36 5.51
CA LYS A 46 -0.65 16.49 5.05
C LYS A 46 0.51 16.76 5.99
N ASP A 47 0.27 16.63 7.28
CA ASP A 47 1.25 16.85 8.35
C ASP A 47 2.17 15.63 8.57
N ALA A 48 1.85 14.50 7.93
CA ALA A 48 2.67 13.29 7.98
C ALA A 48 3.90 13.40 7.06
N ASP A 49 5.02 12.83 7.52
CA ASP A 49 6.28 12.83 6.78
C ASP A 49 6.13 12.26 5.36
N SER A 50 6.46 13.08 4.36
CA SER A 50 6.22 12.70 2.97
C SER A 50 7.16 11.58 2.50
N MET A 51 8.37 11.47 3.05
CA MET A 51 9.31 10.40 2.70
C MET A 51 8.79 9.05 3.19
N ALA A 52 8.33 8.97 4.44
CA ALA A 52 7.84 7.74 4.99
C ALA A 52 6.52 7.28 4.31
N LEU A 53 5.66 8.20 3.84
CA LEU A 53 4.47 7.84 3.05
C LEU A 53 4.87 7.19 1.72
N GLN A 54 5.89 7.72 1.06
CA GLN A 54 6.43 7.16 -0.17
C GLN A 54 7.12 5.81 0.10
N GLN A 55 7.88 5.70 1.18
CA GLN A 55 8.52 4.46 1.59
C GLN A 55 7.50 3.36 1.88
N ALA A 56 6.36 3.70 2.50
CA ALA A 56 5.28 2.73 2.73
C ALA A 56 4.70 2.19 1.41
N CYS A 57 4.62 3.02 0.37
CA CYS A 57 4.20 2.57 -0.96
C CYS A 57 5.24 1.66 -1.61
N LEU A 58 6.53 2.01 -1.51
CA LEU A 58 7.63 1.19 -2.03
C LEU A 58 7.69 -0.17 -1.33
N ASN A 59 7.53 -0.20 -0.01
CA ASN A 59 7.53 -1.44 0.76
C ASN A 59 6.36 -2.35 0.38
N LEU A 60 5.18 -1.77 0.07
CA LEU A 60 4.03 -2.53 -0.39
C LEU A 60 4.24 -3.05 -1.82
N ASP A 61 4.82 -2.23 -2.71
CA ASP A 61 5.18 -2.63 -4.08
C ASP A 61 6.17 -3.80 -4.08
N HIS A 62 7.23 -3.69 -3.27
CA HIS A 62 8.23 -4.75 -3.11
C HIS A 62 7.59 -6.03 -2.55
N ALA A 63 6.71 -5.93 -1.55
CA ALA A 63 6.04 -7.11 -0.99
C ALA A 63 5.18 -7.85 -2.04
N PHE A 64 4.50 -7.12 -2.93
CA PHE A 64 3.78 -7.74 -4.03
C PHE A 64 4.71 -8.30 -5.11
N GLN A 65 5.81 -7.63 -5.43
CA GLN A 65 6.82 -8.17 -6.35
C GLN A 65 7.38 -9.50 -5.84
N CYS A 66 7.76 -9.57 -4.56
CA CYS A 66 8.22 -10.80 -3.94
C CYS A 66 7.12 -11.88 -3.92
N PHE A 67 5.85 -11.51 -3.73
CA PHE A 67 4.73 -12.46 -3.76
C PHE A 67 4.49 -13.08 -5.14
N PHE A 68 4.68 -12.30 -6.22
CA PHE A 68 4.55 -12.80 -7.59
C PHE A 68 5.83 -13.45 -8.12
N ASP A 69 6.97 -13.24 -7.46
CA ASP A 69 8.24 -13.86 -7.82
C ASP A 69 8.27 -15.32 -7.30
N PRO A 70 8.24 -16.33 -8.20
CA PRO A 70 8.23 -17.74 -7.79
C PRO A 70 9.55 -18.18 -7.14
N GLN A 71 10.64 -17.42 -7.28
CA GLN A 71 11.92 -17.71 -6.62
C GLN A 71 11.91 -17.23 -5.17
N GLN A 72 11.08 -16.25 -4.83
CA GLN A 72 10.94 -15.78 -3.46
C GLN A 72 9.82 -16.52 -2.74
N LYS A 73 10.13 -17.11 -1.59
CA LYS A 73 9.14 -17.72 -0.69
C LYS A 73 8.35 -16.66 0.10
N ALA A 74 8.01 -15.54 -0.53
CA ALA A 74 7.27 -14.47 0.12
C ALA A 74 5.77 -14.76 0.03
N GLY A 75 5.11 -14.88 1.18
CA GLY A 75 3.67 -15.01 1.26
C GLY A 75 2.94 -13.72 0.87
N TYR A 76 1.61 -13.80 0.79
CA TYR A 76 0.77 -12.64 0.52
C TYR A 76 1.00 -11.53 1.56
N PRO A 77 1.15 -10.26 1.15
CA PRO A 77 1.38 -9.16 2.09
C PRO A 77 0.26 -9.05 3.14
N SER A 78 0.65 -8.95 4.41
CA SER A 78 -0.28 -8.85 5.54
C SER A 78 -0.50 -7.41 6.00
N PHE A 79 -1.68 -7.10 6.53
CA PHE A 79 -1.96 -5.79 7.14
C PHE A 79 -1.01 -5.49 8.30
N LYS A 80 -0.47 -4.26 8.35
CA LYS A 80 0.37 -3.83 9.47
C LYS A 80 -0.49 -3.53 10.70
N SER A 81 -0.14 -4.17 11.80
CA SER A 81 -0.73 -3.99 13.13
C SER A 81 0.03 -2.95 13.96
N LYS A 82 -0.65 -2.29 14.92
CA LYS A 82 0.00 -1.42 15.94
C LYS A 82 0.75 -2.24 16.99
N ARG A 83 0.28 -3.45 17.28
CA ARG A 83 0.92 -4.40 18.19
C ARG A 83 1.89 -5.22 17.35
N GLY A 84 3.18 -5.06 17.57
CA GLY A 84 4.20 -5.74 16.79
C GLY A 84 4.03 -7.25 16.84
N LYS A 85 4.00 -7.86 15.67
CA LYS A 85 4.65 -9.14 15.42
C LYS A 85 5.45 -8.94 14.14
#